data_AF-A0A7J3SM05-F1
#
_entry.id   AF-A0A7J3SM05-F1
#
_cell.length_a   1.000
_cell.length_b   1.000
_cell.length_c   1.000
_cell.angle_alpha   90.00
_cell.angle_beta   90.00
_cell.angle_gamma   90.00
#
_symmetry.space_group_name_H-M   'P 1'
#
loop_
_entity.id
_entity.type
_entity.pdbx_description
1 polymer ?
#
loop_
_entity_poly.entity_id
_entity_poly.type
_entity_poly.pdbx_seq_one_letter_code
_entity_poly.pdbx_strand_id
1 'polypeptide(L)'
;KPIGGERPLIEETELFLLQAERGAVEWAPHPVWGEKVLIPKSVPGIRDERLKLLNPLSYISMEEFKALLKAQMEESKYTLQKLGLRLPPEIINAMDFD
;
A
#
# COMPACT_ATOMS: atom_id res chain seq x y z
N LYS A 1 5.55 10.86 14.08
CA LYS A 1 4.27 10.86 13.33
C LYS A 1 4.50 10.10 12.02
N PRO A 2 3.51 9.36 11.49
CA PRO A 2 3.64 8.74 10.18
C PRO A 2 3.89 9.86 9.14
N ILE A 3 4.86 9.65 8.25
CA ILE A 3 5.00 10.50 7.06
C ILE A 3 3.95 9.98 6.07
N GLY A 4 3.02 10.83 5.63
CA GLY A 4 1.97 10.43 4.68
C GLY A 4 0.62 10.03 5.29
N GLY A 5 0.21 10.64 6.41
CA GLY A 5 -1.20 10.60 6.85
C GLY A 5 -1.47 9.92 8.19
N GLU A 6 -2.72 9.51 8.38
CA GLU A 6 -3.18 8.86 9.61
C GLU A 6 -2.99 7.34 9.56
N ARG A 7 -2.86 6.73 10.74
CA ARG A 7 -2.87 5.28 10.88
C ARG A 7 -4.32 4.82 11.07
N PRO A 8 -4.68 3.63 10.55
CA PRO A 8 -5.94 3.01 10.93
C PRO A 8 -5.91 2.66 12.42
N LEU A 9 -7.08 2.70 13.05
CA LEU A 9 -7.29 2.10 14.36
C LEU A 9 -7.27 0.57 14.26
N ILE A 10 -7.16 -0.10 15.40
CA ILE A 10 -7.19 -1.57 15.45
C ILE A 10 -8.54 -2.07 14.91
N GLU A 11 -9.62 -1.45 15.38
CA GLU A 11 -10.99 -1.80 15.01
C GLU A 11 -11.28 -1.57 13.52
N GLU A 12 -10.67 -0.54 12.91
CA GLU A 12 -10.76 -0.27 11.48
C GLU A 12 -10.04 -1.35 10.67
N THR A 13 -8.90 -1.83 11.17
CA THR A 13 -8.14 -2.91 10.55
C THR A 13 -8.91 -4.23 10.63
N GLU A 14 -9.47 -4.55 11.79
CA GLU A 14 -10.31 -5.74 12.00
C GLU A 14 -11.54 -5.73 11.08
N LEU A 15 -12.24 -4.60 11.00
CA LEU A 15 -13.38 -4.45 10.11
C LEU A 15 -12.98 -4.59 8.65
N PHE A 16 -11.88 -3.97 8.23
CA PHE A 16 -11.37 -4.11 6.87
C PHE A 16 -11.09 -5.57 6.51
N LEU A 17 -10.39 -6.32 7.38
CA LEU A 17 -10.10 -7.73 7.18
C LEU A 17 -11.39 -8.56 7.05
N LEU A 18 -12.39 -8.30 7.91
CA LEU A 18 -13.68 -8.98 7.84
C LEU A 18 -14.42 -8.69 6.53
N GLN A 19 -14.45 -7.44 6.08
CA GLN A 19 -15.13 -7.09 4.82
C GLN A 19 -14.38 -7.63 3.59
N ALA A 20 -13.05 -7.64 3.64
CA ALA A 20 -12.22 -8.19 2.56
C ALA A 20 -12.47 -9.69 2.39
N GLU A 21 -12.49 -10.45 3.48
CA GLU A 21 -12.78 -11.90 3.47
C GLU A 21 -14.18 -12.19 2.92
N ARG A 22 -15.15 -11.32 3.19
CA ARG A 22 -16.51 -11.43 2.65
C ARG A 22 -16.65 -11.04 1.18
N GLY A 23 -15.59 -10.56 0.54
CA GLY A 23 -15.64 -10.01 -0.82
C GLY A 23 -16.45 -8.72 -0.92
N ALA A 24 -16.64 -8.00 0.20
CA ALA A 24 -17.50 -6.82 0.28
C ALA A 24 -16.73 -5.50 0.05
N VAL A 25 -15.40 -5.55 0.00
CA VAL A 25 -14.55 -4.40 -0.33
C VAL A 25 -14.60 -4.14 -1.82
N GLU A 26 -14.89 -2.90 -2.21
CA GLU A 26 -14.68 -2.45 -3.59
C GLU A 26 -13.22 -2.06 -3.77
N TRP A 27 -12.60 -2.59 -4.81
CA TRP A 27 -11.17 -2.38 -5.10
C TRP A 27 -10.95 -1.40 -6.24
N ALA A 28 -9.82 -0.72 -6.23
CA ALA A 28 -9.31 0.07 -7.34
C ALA A 28 -7.83 -0.27 -7.61
N PRO A 29 -7.33 -0.10 -8.84
CA PRO A 29 -5.91 -0.21 -9.14
C PRO A 29 -5.06 0.78 -8.34
N HIS A 30 -3.88 0.36 -7.89
CA HIS A 30 -2.93 1.24 -7.21
C HIS A 30 -2.41 2.31 -8.19
N PRO A 31 -2.27 3.59 -7.78
CA PRO A 31 -1.87 4.68 -8.68
C PRO A 31 -0.48 4.51 -9.31
N VAL A 32 0.39 3.68 -8.72
CA VAL A 32 1.75 3.42 -9.22
C VAL A 32 1.88 2.06 -9.92
N TRP A 33 1.21 1.03 -9.39
CA TRP A 33 1.39 -0.35 -9.85
C TRP A 33 0.22 -0.86 -10.71
N GLY A 34 -0.82 -0.06 -10.88
CA GLY A 34 -2.00 -0.44 -11.65
C GLY A 34 -2.65 -1.70 -11.10
N GLU A 35 -3.10 -2.58 -11.99
CA GLU A 35 -3.80 -3.83 -11.62
C GLU A 35 -2.92 -4.86 -10.92
N LYS A 36 -1.60 -4.65 -10.86
CA LYS A 36 -0.69 -5.53 -10.09
C LYS A 36 -0.94 -5.44 -8.59
N VAL A 37 -1.43 -4.29 -8.11
CA VAL A 37 -1.71 -4.04 -6.69
C VAL A 37 -3.06 -3.35 -6.58
N LEU A 38 -3.96 -3.89 -5.76
CA LEU A 38 -5.26 -3.30 -5.52
C LEU A 38 -5.28 -2.54 -4.20
N ILE A 39 -6.02 -1.43 -4.17
CA ILE A 39 -6.29 -0.63 -2.97
C ILE A 39 -7.80 -0.57 -2.70
N PRO A 40 -8.22 -0.49 -1.42
CA PRO A 40 -9.64 -0.34 -1.10
C PRO A 40 -10.15 1.01 -1.59
N LYS A 41 -11.18 0.98 -2.45
CA LYS A 41 -11.93 2.15 -2.90
C LYS A 41 -13.08 2.46 -1.94
N SER A 42 -13.77 1.41 -1.47
CA SER A 42 -14.84 1.51 -0.47
C SER A 42 -14.83 0.27 0.42
N VAL A 43 -15.07 0.46 1.72
CA VAL A 43 -15.10 -0.61 2.72
C VAL A 43 -16.39 -0.46 3.53
N PRO A 44 -17.36 -1.39 3.42
CA PRO A 44 -18.60 -1.27 4.16
C PRO A 44 -18.39 -1.12 5.68
N GLY A 45 -18.92 -0.04 6.24
CA GLY A 45 -18.75 0.31 7.66
C GLY A 45 -17.57 1.26 7.95
N ILE A 46 -16.74 1.59 6.96
CA ILE A 46 -15.77 2.69 7.03
C ILE A 46 -16.23 3.80 6.10
N ARG A 47 -16.30 5.03 6.61
CA ARG A 47 -16.74 6.19 5.83
C ARG A 47 -15.69 6.60 4.80
N ASP A 48 -16.12 7.09 3.65
CA ASP A 48 -15.21 7.54 2.57
C ASP A 48 -14.28 8.68 3.01
N GLU A 49 -14.76 9.59 3.86
CA GLU A 49 -13.90 10.64 4.43
C GLU A 49 -12.78 10.05 5.27
N ARG A 50 -13.05 8.96 5.99
CA ARG A 50 -12.04 8.27 6.78
C ARG A 50 -11.02 7.58 5.89
N LEU A 51 -11.45 6.91 4.81
CA LEU A 51 -10.54 6.31 3.83
C LEU A 51 -9.61 7.36 3.19
N LYS A 52 -10.08 8.58 2.95
CA LYS A 52 -9.23 9.68 2.47
C LYS A 52 -8.12 10.06 3.45
N LEU A 53 -8.39 10.09 4.76
CA LEU A 53 -7.36 10.36 5.79
C LEU A 53 -6.31 9.25 5.91
N LEU A 54 -6.63 8.04 5.45
CA LEU A 54 -5.70 6.91 5.40
C LEU A 54 -4.90 6.84 4.09
N ASN A 55 -5.29 7.62 3.07
CA ASN A 55 -4.61 7.64 1.79
C ASN A 55 -3.38 8.58 1.85
N PRO A 56 -2.15 8.08 1.60
CA PRO A 56 -0.96 8.92 1.62
C PRO A 56 -1.00 10.11 0.65
N LEU A 57 -1.64 9.94 -0.51
CA LEU A 57 -1.75 10.99 -1.53
C LEU A 57 -2.67 12.15 -1.11
N SER A 58 -3.35 12.04 0.02
CA SER A 58 -4.07 13.16 0.63
C SER A 58 -3.13 14.15 1.34
N TYR A 59 -1.89 13.76 1.60
CA TYR A 59 -0.92 14.53 2.40
C TYR A 59 0.38 14.86 1.65
N ILE A 60 0.74 14.08 0.65
CA ILE A 60 1.96 14.25 -0.14
C ILE A 60 1.66 14.18 -1.62
N SER A 61 2.51 14.81 -2.43
CA SER A 61 2.39 14.77 -3.88
C SER A 61 2.67 13.37 -4.44
N MET A 62 2.22 13.13 -5.68
CA MET A 62 2.55 11.88 -6.39
C MET A 62 4.05 11.70 -6.58
N GLU A 63 4.79 12.78 -6.79
CA GLU A 63 6.25 12.76 -6.95
C GLU A 63 6.95 12.33 -5.66
N GLU A 64 6.58 12.93 -4.52
CA GLU A 64 7.08 12.53 -3.21
C GLU A 64 6.70 11.10 -2.86
N PHE A 65 5.46 10.69 -3.15
CA PHE A 65 5.00 9.33 -2.93
C PHE A 65 5.83 8.31 -3.73
N LYS A 66 6.04 8.55 -5.03
CA LYS A 66 6.92 7.72 -5.86
C LYS A 66 8.35 7.68 -5.33
N ALA A 67 8.90 8.80 -4.87
CA ALA A 67 10.25 8.85 -4.30
C ALA A 67 10.37 7.99 -3.02
N LEU A 68 9.38 8.07 -2.12
CA LEU A 68 9.32 7.23 -0.92
C LEU A 68 9.20 5.75 -1.25
N LEU A 69 8.35 5.39 -2.23
CA LEU A 69 8.23 4.01 -2.69
C LEU A 69 9.55 3.48 -3.26
N LYS A 70 10.27 4.27 -4.08
CA LYS A 70 11.60 3.89 -4.58
C LYS A 70 12.59 3.63 -3.44
N ALA A 71 12.63 4.49 -2.43
CA ALA A 71 13.48 4.29 -1.27
C ALA A 71 13.11 3.00 -0.49
N GLN A 72 11.81 2.74 -0.30
CA GLN A 72 11.34 1.52 0.38
C GLN A 72 11.68 0.25 -0.39
N MET A 73 11.61 0.28 -1.73
CA MET A 73 11.99 -0.85 -2.57
C MET A 73 13.48 -1.16 -2.46
N GLU A 74 14.35 -0.14 -2.54
CA GLU A 74 15.79 -0.32 -2.40
C GLU A 74 16.17 -0.87 -1.01
N GLU A 75 15.55 -0.36 0.06
CA GLU A 75 15.75 -0.88 1.41
C GLU A 75 15.30 -2.35 1.53
N SER A 76 14.16 -2.69 0.91
CA SER A 76 13.65 -4.06 0.90
C SER A 76 14.60 -5.00 0.15
N LYS A 77 15.05 -4.62 -1.05
CA LYS A 77 16.02 -5.41 -1.85
C LYS A 77 17.34 -5.59 -1.11
N TYR A 78 17.87 -4.52 -0.52
CA TYR A 78 19.09 -4.58 0.30
C TYR A 78 18.93 -5.53 1.48
N THR A 79 17.79 -5.48 2.18
CA THR A 79 17.51 -6.35 3.33
C THR A 79 17.43 -7.81 2.90
N LEU A 80 16.74 -8.11 1.80
CA LEU A 80 16.65 -9.48 1.26
C LEU A 80 18.03 -10.04 0.88
N GLN A 81 18.89 -9.21 0.24
CA GLN A 81 20.27 -9.58 -0.06
C GLN A 81 21.09 -9.83 1.21
N LYS A 82 20.96 -8.97 2.22
CA LYS A 82 21.65 -9.11 3.52
C LYS A 82 21.25 -10.38 4.26
N LEU A 83 20.00 -10.83 4.12
CA LEU A 83 19.52 -12.10 4.65
C LEU A 83 20.00 -13.32 3.83
N GLY A 84 20.74 -13.11 2.74
CA GLY A 84 21.27 -14.18 1.88
C GLY A 84 20.21 -14.84 1.00
N LEU A 85 19.04 -14.23 0.84
CA LEU A 85 17.96 -14.78 0.01
C LEU A 85 18.32 -14.62 -1.47
N ARG A 86 18.39 -15.76 -2.18
CA ARG A 86 18.61 -15.81 -3.63
C ARG A 86 17.26 -15.98 -4.32
N LEU A 87 16.55 -14.87 -4.49
CA LEU A 87 15.27 -14.86 -5.17
C LEU A 87 15.46 -14.71 -6.69
N PRO A 88 14.60 -15.36 -7.51
CA PRO A 88 14.58 -15.11 -8.95
C PRO A 88 14.39 -13.62 -9.28
N PRO A 89 14.95 -13.13 -10.40
CA PRO A 89 14.82 -11.73 -10.83
C PRO A 89 13.37 -11.25 -10.95
N GLU A 90 12.45 -12.13 -11.29
CA GLU A 90 11.02 -11.83 -11.43
C GLU A 90 10.37 -11.49 -10.09
N ILE A 91 10.87 -12.10 -9.00
CA ILE A 91 10.38 -11.84 -7.64
C ILE A 91 11.04 -10.58 -7.07
N ILE A 92 12.36 -10.45 -7.20
CA ILE A 92 13.10 -9.32 -6.62
C ILE A 92 12.71 -7.98 -7.27
N ASN A 93 12.33 -7.99 -8.55
CA ASN A 93 11.94 -6.80 -9.31
C ASN A 93 10.42 -6.69 -9.52
N ALA A 94 9.61 -7.52 -8.85
CA ALA A 94 8.15 -7.55 -9.05
C ALA A 94 7.48 -6.19 -8.80
N MET A 95 8.03 -5.42 -7.86
CA MET A 95 7.52 -4.12 -7.44
C MET A 95 8.16 -2.95 -8.20
N ASP A 96 9.11 -3.18 -9.09
CA ASP A 96 9.78 -2.10 -9.80
C ASP A 96 8.81 -1.32 -10.70
N PHE A 97 8.97 0.01 -10.72
CA PHE A 97 8.17 0.92 -11.53
C PHE A 97 8.99 2.13 -11.97
N ASP A 98 8.56 2.76 -13.08
CA ASP A 98 9.19 3.95 -13.67
C ASP A 98 8.78 5.28 -12.96
#